data_AF-A0A368GGZ0-F1
#
_entry.id   AF-A0A368GGZ0-F1
#
_cell.length_a   1.000
_cell.length_b   1.000
_cell.length_c   1.000
_cell.angle_alpha   90.00
_cell.angle_beta   90.00
_cell.angle_gamma   90.00
#
_symmetry.space_group_name_H-M   'P 1'
#
loop_
_entity.id
_entity.type
_entity.pdbx_description
1 polymer ?
#
loop_
_entity_poly.entity_id
_entity_poly.type
_entity_poly.pdbx_seq_one_letter_code
_entity_poly.pdbx_strand_id
1 'polypeptide(L)'
;MHMCSYAFSDDDNYFHSTDDFVNISSPAFHTWQRTLLHVFLLGQLCALLSLISYCFAQSSNLEKISNALFSGFIALAAFICTGSAVTFAIFSFMVEYRFYHVSVSGVYEKHRGYSFHLALAGSLLYVIALLLSVPYTVYVIRRDSLLVRTSEQNRMVSTFDMPYYSQEEQFALRSLPSIPRKNR
;
A
#
# COMPACT_ATOMS: atom_id res chain seq x y z
N MET A 1 -9.73 -13.58 44.87
CA MET A 1 -9.54 -12.82 43.63
C MET A 1 -9.67 -13.79 42.47
N HIS A 2 -10.66 -13.62 41.61
CA HIS A 2 -10.77 -14.44 40.40
C HIS A 2 -9.80 -13.85 39.35
N MET A 3 -8.76 -14.59 39.02
CA MET A 3 -7.81 -14.22 37.97
C MET A 3 -8.29 -14.87 36.68
N CYS A 4 -8.71 -14.07 35.70
CA CYS A 4 -8.99 -14.56 34.35
C CYS A 4 -7.66 -14.68 33.60
N SER A 5 -7.27 -15.90 33.24
CA SER A 5 -6.15 -16.19 32.34
C SER A 5 -6.65 -16.30 30.91
N TYR A 6 -5.96 -15.68 29.95
CA TYR A 6 -6.22 -15.81 28.52
C TYR A 6 -5.36 -16.94 27.95
N ALA A 7 -5.98 -18.02 27.47
CA ALA A 7 -5.28 -19.11 26.79
C ALA A 7 -5.46 -19.00 25.26
N PHE A 8 -4.36 -19.08 24.49
CA PHE A 8 -4.38 -18.90 23.04
C PHE A 8 -4.55 -20.22 22.25
N SER A 9 -4.39 -21.37 22.91
CA SER A 9 -4.58 -22.71 22.34
C SER A 9 -4.99 -23.72 23.42
N ASP A 10 -5.65 -24.83 23.03
CA ASP A 10 -5.88 -25.97 23.93
C ASP A 10 -4.55 -26.54 24.48
N ASP A 11 -3.47 -26.42 23.70
CA ASP A 11 -2.12 -26.83 24.11
C ASP A 11 -1.51 -25.92 25.19
N ASP A 12 -1.97 -24.67 25.33
CA ASP A 12 -1.50 -23.75 26.39
C ASP A 12 -2.10 -24.09 27.76
N ASN A 13 -3.12 -24.97 27.81
CA ASN A 13 -3.77 -25.42 29.04
C ASN A 13 -2.91 -26.40 29.86
N TYR A 14 -1.73 -26.79 29.36
CA TYR A 14 -0.79 -27.67 30.08
C TYR A 14 0.03 -26.96 31.18
N PHE A 15 -0.35 -25.74 31.57
CA PHE A 15 0.29 -25.08 32.71
C PHE A 15 -0.35 -25.57 34.02
N HIS A 16 0.36 -26.46 34.71
CA HIS A 16 0.11 -26.96 36.07
C HIS A 16 -0.53 -25.89 36.97
N SER A 17 -1.85 -25.88 37.05
CA SER A 17 -2.63 -25.01 37.93
C SER A 17 -3.39 -25.92 38.88
N THR A 18 -2.92 -25.93 40.12
CA THR A 18 -3.42 -26.70 41.26
C THR A 18 -4.96 -26.67 41.36
N ASP A 19 -5.58 -27.82 41.62
CA ASP A 19 -7.03 -28.13 41.58
C ASP A 19 -7.97 -27.25 42.44
N ASP A 20 -7.46 -26.26 43.18
CA ASP A 20 -8.24 -25.44 44.13
C ASP A 20 -8.79 -24.12 43.56
N PHE A 21 -8.52 -23.80 42.30
CA PHE A 21 -9.10 -22.62 41.64
C PHE A 21 -10.23 -23.05 40.72
N VAL A 22 -11.45 -22.52 40.95
CA VAL A 22 -12.56 -22.58 40.00
C VAL A 22 -12.08 -21.96 38.70
N ASN A 23 -11.58 -22.83 37.82
CA ASN A 23 -10.94 -22.48 36.57
C ASN A 23 -12.04 -22.07 35.61
N ILE A 24 -12.41 -20.80 35.63
CA ILE A 24 -13.18 -20.18 34.55
C ILE A 24 -12.19 -20.11 33.38
N SER A 25 -12.04 -21.23 32.69
CA SER A 25 -11.23 -21.32 31.49
C SER A 25 -11.81 -20.34 30.48
N SER A 26 -10.99 -19.38 30.04
CA SER A 26 -11.35 -18.60 28.88
C SER A 26 -11.46 -19.58 27.70
N PRO A 27 -12.54 -19.49 26.91
CA PRO A 27 -12.69 -20.38 25.77
C PRO A 27 -11.48 -20.18 24.85
N ALA A 28 -10.81 -21.29 24.52
CA ALA A 28 -9.64 -21.27 23.64
C ALA A 28 -9.97 -20.48 22.36
N PHE A 29 -9.05 -19.62 21.94
CA PHE A 29 -9.21 -18.90 20.67
C PHE A 29 -9.47 -19.93 19.57
N HIS A 30 -10.60 -19.78 18.89
CA HIS A 30 -10.88 -20.66 17.76
C HIS A 30 -9.80 -20.46 16.70
N THR A 31 -9.37 -21.56 16.08
CA THR A 31 -8.30 -21.58 15.08
C THR A 31 -8.48 -20.53 13.98
N TRP A 32 -9.73 -20.23 13.61
CA TRP A 32 -10.07 -19.16 12.66
C TRP A 32 -9.65 -17.76 13.12
N GLN A 33 -9.74 -17.45 14.42
CA GLN A 33 -9.35 -16.14 14.98
C GLN A 33 -7.83 -15.95 14.86
N ARG A 34 -7.07 -17.01 15.15
CA ARG A 34 -5.61 -17.00 14.99
C ARG A 34 -5.22 -16.81 13.53
N THR A 35 -5.81 -17.57 12.61
CA THR A 35 -5.54 -17.42 11.17
C THR A 35 -5.90 -16.03 10.67
N LEU A 36 -7.04 -15.49 11.10
CA LEU A 36 -7.50 -14.15 10.71
C LEU A 36 -6.57 -13.06 11.25
N LEU A 37 -6.02 -13.22 12.46
CA LEU A 37 -5.01 -12.32 13.00
C LEU A 37 -3.73 -12.31 12.15
N HIS A 38 -3.24 -13.48 11.71
CA HIS A 38 -2.06 -13.55 10.85
C HIS A 38 -2.30 -12.87 9.50
N VAL A 39 -3.48 -13.09 8.91
CA VAL A 39 -3.88 -12.41 7.66
C VAL A 39 -3.98 -10.89 7.87
N PHE A 40 -4.53 -10.43 8.99
CA PHE A 40 -4.59 -9.01 9.31
C PHE A 40 -3.19 -8.39 9.49
N LEU A 41 -2.28 -9.07 10.18
CA LEU A 41 -0.89 -8.64 10.34
C LEU A 41 -0.14 -8.57 9.02
N LEU A 42 -0.40 -9.50 8.09
CA LEU A 42 0.13 -9.43 6.73
C LEU A 42 -0.36 -8.16 6.01
N GLY A 43 -1.64 -7.81 6.16
CA GLY A 43 -2.19 -6.55 5.64
C GLY A 43 -1.51 -5.31 6.24
N GLN A 44 -1.22 -5.32 7.54
CA GLN A 44 -0.48 -4.26 8.22
C GLN A 44 0.97 -4.15 7.72
N LEU A 45 1.63 -5.28 7.46
CA LEU A 45 2.97 -5.30 6.86
C LEU A 45 2.96 -4.64 5.47
N CYS A 46 1.95 -4.93 4.64
CA CYS A 46 1.78 -4.25 3.36
C CYS A 46 1.58 -2.74 3.53
N ALA A 47 0.82 -2.29 4.53
CA ALA A 47 0.66 -0.88 4.83
C ALA A 47 1.99 -0.21 5.22
N LEU A 48 2.82 -0.89 6.04
CA LEU A 48 4.17 -0.39 6.38
C LEU A 48 5.08 -0.30 5.16
N LEU A 49 5.06 -1.30 4.28
CA LEU A 49 5.80 -1.26 3.01
C LEU A 49 5.35 -0.12 2.10
N SER A 50 4.05 0.19 2.08
CA SER A 50 3.54 1.35 1.35
C SER A 50 4.14 2.65 1.91
N LEU A 51 4.20 2.81 3.23
CA LEU A 51 4.77 4.01 3.86
C LEU A 51 6.26 4.17 3.52
N ILE A 52 7.03 3.07 3.54
CA ILE A 52 8.42 3.07 3.11
C ILE A 52 8.54 3.48 1.64
N SER A 53 7.68 2.96 0.77
CA SER A 53 7.62 3.35 -0.65
C SER A 53 7.28 4.83 -0.84
N TYR A 54 6.44 5.40 0.03
CA TYR A 54 6.13 6.83 0.00
C TYR A 54 7.36 7.68 0.35
N CYS A 55 8.15 7.28 1.36
CA CYS A 55 9.40 7.96 1.71
C CYS A 55 10.40 7.97 0.55
N PHE A 56 10.51 6.86 -0.21
CA PHE A 56 11.37 6.79 -1.38
C PHE A 56 10.84 7.61 -2.58
N ALA A 57 9.53 7.85 -2.66
CA ALA A 57 8.93 8.67 -3.71
C ALA A 57 9.39 10.13 -3.68
N GLN A 58 9.85 10.61 -2.52
CA GLN A 58 10.39 11.95 -2.36
C GLN A 58 11.76 12.14 -3.05
N SER A 59 12.43 11.04 -3.46
CA SER A 59 13.67 11.09 -4.23
C SER A 59 13.38 11.23 -5.73
N SER A 60 14.07 12.16 -6.40
CA SER A 60 13.81 12.53 -7.80
C SER A 60 14.05 11.41 -8.83
N ASN A 61 14.84 10.40 -8.47
CA ASN A 61 15.26 9.37 -9.41
C ASN A 61 14.28 8.20 -9.54
N LEU A 62 13.36 8.02 -8.58
CA LEU A 62 12.51 6.82 -8.48
C LEU A 62 11.01 7.11 -8.30
N GLU A 63 10.58 8.37 -8.43
CA GLU A 63 9.22 8.84 -8.16
C GLU A 63 8.13 7.95 -8.82
N LYS A 64 8.33 7.52 -10.08
CA LYS A 64 7.35 6.71 -10.83
C LYS A 64 7.13 5.33 -10.22
N ILE A 65 8.23 4.61 -10.02
CA ILE A 65 8.22 3.23 -9.51
C ILE A 65 7.73 3.26 -8.07
N SER A 66 8.19 4.22 -7.28
CA SER A 66 7.81 4.38 -5.88
C SER A 66 6.33 4.71 -5.70
N ASN A 67 5.76 5.58 -6.55
CA ASN A 67 4.35 5.90 -6.52
C ASN A 67 3.46 4.74 -7.00
N ALA A 68 3.90 3.98 -8.03
CA ALA A 68 3.21 2.77 -8.46
C ALA A 68 3.22 1.68 -7.39
N LEU A 69 4.38 1.44 -6.75
CA LEU A 69 4.52 0.51 -5.64
C LEU A 69 3.68 0.93 -4.43
N PHE A 70 3.67 2.23 -4.09
CA PHE A 70 2.81 2.77 -3.04
C PHE A 70 1.34 2.42 -3.29
N SER A 71 0.84 2.69 -4.50
CA SER A 71 -0.55 2.40 -4.86
C SER A 71 -0.85 0.90 -4.90
N GLY A 72 0.13 0.06 -5.25
CA GLY A 72 -0.04 -1.40 -5.21
C GLY A 72 -0.13 -1.93 -3.77
N PHE A 73 0.79 -1.52 -2.90
CA PHE A 73 0.82 -1.98 -1.51
C PHE A 73 -0.37 -1.47 -0.69
N ILE A 74 -0.80 -0.22 -0.89
CA ILE A 74 -1.99 0.31 -0.21
C ILE A 74 -3.27 -0.40 -0.68
N ALA A 75 -3.33 -0.83 -1.94
CA ALA A 75 -4.45 -1.63 -2.45
C ALA A 75 -4.55 -3.01 -1.81
N LEU A 76 -3.42 -3.71 -1.73
CA LEU A 76 -3.35 -4.99 -1.03
C LEU A 76 -3.70 -4.83 0.46
N ALA A 77 -3.16 -3.81 1.12
CA ALA A 77 -3.45 -3.53 2.52
C ALA A 77 -4.94 -3.22 2.74
N ALA A 78 -5.55 -2.38 1.90
CA ALA A 78 -6.97 -2.05 1.98
C ALA A 78 -7.84 -3.30 1.80
N PHE A 79 -7.56 -4.13 0.81
CA PHE A 79 -8.33 -5.35 0.54
C PHE A 79 -8.21 -6.38 1.67
N ILE A 80 -6.99 -6.63 2.16
CA ILE A 80 -6.74 -7.59 3.24
C ILE A 80 -7.37 -7.10 4.56
N CYS A 81 -7.18 -5.83 4.92
CA CYS A 81 -7.69 -5.28 6.19
C CYS A 81 -9.23 -5.14 6.20
N THR A 82 -9.84 -4.73 5.08
CA THR A 82 -11.31 -4.69 4.98
C THR A 82 -11.88 -6.10 4.93
N GLY A 83 -11.30 -7.00 4.14
CA GLY A 83 -11.72 -8.39 4.05
C GLY A 83 -11.64 -9.11 5.40
N SER A 84 -10.56 -8.93 6.16
CA SER A 84 -10.43 -9.50 7.51
C SER A 84 -11.41 -8.88 8.50
N ALA A 85 -11.69 -7.57 8.45
CA ALA A 85 -12.70 -6.94 9.28
C ALA A 85 -14.12 -7.46 8.99
N VAL A 86 -14.48 -7.63 7.71
CA VAL A 86 -15.76 -8.21 7.29
C VAL A 86 -15.86 -9.67 7.70
N THR A 87 -14.80 -10.45 7.47
CA THR A 87 -14.74 -11.87 7.83
C THR A 87 -14.89 -12.04 9.34
N PHE A 88 -14.20 -11.21 10.14
CA PHE A 88 -14.38 -11.18 11.58
C PHE A 88 -15.82 -10.79 11.98
N ALA A 89 -16.43 -9.83 11.28
CA ALA A 89 -17.81 -9.43 11.54
C ALA A 89 -18.79 -10.58 11.28
N ILE A 90 -18.62 -11.34 10.20
CA ILE A 90 -19.46 -12.50 9.85
C ILE A 90 -19.28 -13.62 10.88
N PHE A 91 -18.04 -14.04 11.12
CA PHE A 91 -17.77 -15.13 12.08
C PHE A 91 -18.16 -14.76 13.52
N SER A 92 -18.12 -13.47 13.89
CA SER A 92 -18.60 -13.02 15.20
C SER A 92 -20.11 -13.18 15.40
N PHE A 93 -20.90 -13.24 14.31
CA PHE A 93 -22.35 -13.42 14.37
C PHE A 93 -22.80 -14.87 14.16
N MET A 94 -21.91 -15.75 13.70
CA MET A 94 -22.25 -17.16 13.51
C MET A 94 -22.63 -17.80 14.85
N VAL A 95 -23.78 -18.48 14.88
CA VAL A 95 -24.44 -18.98 16.11
C VAL A 95 -23.52 -19.92 16.91
N GLU A 96 -22.70 -20.72 16.22
CA GLU A 96 -21.70 -21.62 16.82
C GLU A 96 -20.63 -20.88 17.64
N TYR A 97 -20.37 -19.60 17.34
CA TYR A 97 -19.36 -18.77 18.00
C TYR A 97 -19.94 -17.58 18.77
N ARG A 98 -21.27 -17.41 18.71
CA ARG A 98 -22.01 -16.33 19.36
C ARG A 98 -22.29 -16.63 20.83
N PHE A 99 -22.48 -17.91 21.16
CA PHE A 99 -22.87 -18.36 22.49
C PHE A 99 -21.76 -19.23 23.09
N TYR A 100 -21.20 -18.77 24.21
CA TYR A 100 -20.38 -19.65 25.05
C TYR A 100 -21.30 -20.32 26.07
N HIS A 101 -21.42 -21.66 25.98
CA HIS A 101 -22.03 -22.45 27.04
C HIS A 101 -21.06 -22.55 28.20
N VAL A 102 -21.10 -21.59 29.12
CA VAL A 102 -20.46 -21.77 30.42
C VAL A 102 -21.45 -22.56 31.28
N SER A 103 -21.03 -23.77 31.66
CA SER A 103 -21.75 -24.65 32.57
C SER A 103 -22.11 -23.90 33.85
N VAL A 104 -23.39 -23.52 33.98
CA VAL A 104 -24.25 -23.60 35.19
C VAL A 104 -25.37 -22.55 35.19
N SER A 105 -25.32 -21.39 34.51
CA SER A 105 -26.49 -20.47 34.59
C SER A 105 -26.75 -19.40 33.52
N GLY A 106 -26.06 -19.31 32.38
CA GLY A 106 -26.39 -18.22 31.46
C GLY A 106 -25.73 -18.24 30.11
N VAL A 107 -26.54 -17.96 29.09
CA VAL A 107 -26.09 -17.62 27.74
C VAL A 107 -25.48 -16.21 27.79
N TYR A 108 -24.15 -16.11 27.70
CA TYR A 108 -23.48 -14.81 27.58
C TYR A 108 -23.51 -14.32 26.12
N GLU A 109 -23.94 -13.08 25.90
CA GLU A 109 -23.83 -12.44 24.58
C GLU A 109 -22.43 -11.86 24.37
N LYS A 110 -21.82 -12.20 23.24
CA LYS A 110 -20.50 -11.72 22.84
C LYS A 110 -20.58 -10.31 22.25
N HIS A 111 -20.03 -9.33 22.94
CA HIS A 111 -19.83 -7.98 22.40
C HIS A 111 -18.47 -7.85 21.69
N ARG A 112 -18.42 -7.00 20.67
CA ARG A 112 -17.17 -6.66 19.97
C ARG A 112 -16.36 -5.69 20.83
N GLY A 113 -15.07 -5.95 20.99
CA GLY A 113 -14.17 -5.06 21.71
C GLY A 113 -13.89 -3.76 20.96
N TYR A 114 -13.43 -2.73 21.67
CA TYR A 114 -13.02 -1.44 21.08
C TYR A 114 -11.97 -1.58 19.99
N SER A 115 -11.08 -2.57 20.10
CA SER A 115 -10.05 -2.86 19.09
C SER A 115 -10.64 -3.18 17.70
N PHE A 116 -11.83 -3.78 17.64
CA PHE A 116 -12.50 -4.04 16.37
C PHE A 116 -12.94 -2.74 15.69
N HIS A 117 -13.50 -1.80 16.45
CA HIS A 117 -13.89 -0.49 15.92
C HIS A 117 -12.68 0.31 15.44
N LEU A 118 -11.57 0.23 16.17
CA LEU A 118 -10.31 0.85 15.77
C LEU A 118 -9.77 0.25 14.47
N ALA A 119 -9.79 -1.09 14.34
CA ALA A 119 -9.39 -1.79 13.13
C ALA A 119 -10.29 -1.45 11.93
N LEU A 120 -11.60 -1.33 12.15
CA LEU A 120 -12.56 -0.92 11.12
C LEU A 120 -12.30 0.52 10.66
N ALA A 121 -12.10 1.46 11.59
CA ALA A 121 -11.72 2.83 11.27
C ALA A 121 -10.40 2.88 10.49
N GLY A 122 -9.38 2.13 10.91
CA GLY A 122 -8.12 2.00 10.19
C GLY A 122 -8.29 1.44 8.77
N SER A 123 -9.14 0.44 8.59
CA SER A 123 -9.43 -0.12 7.27
C SER A 123 -10.11 0.90 6.34
N LEU A 124 -11.00 1.74 6.86
CA LEU A 124 -11.62 2.84 6.11
C LEU A 124 -10.59 3.88 5.69
N LEU A 125 -9.62 4.20 6.55
CA LEU A 125 -8.52 5.10 6.20
C LEU A 125 -7.67 4.53 5.05
N TYR A 126 -7.41 3.22 5.00
CA TYR A 126 -6.71 2.61 3.86
C TYR A 126 -7.51 2.71 2.55
N VAL A 127 -8.83 2.56 2.60
CA VAL A 127 -9.69 2.76 1.42
C VAL A 127 -9.62 4.20 0.93
N ILE A 128 -9.70 5.17 1.84
CA ILE A 128 -9.57 6.60 1.49
C ILE A 128 -8.19 6.88 0.90
N ALA A 129 -7.12 6.35 1.51
CA ALA A 129 -5.76 6.49 1.00
C ALA A 129 -5.61 5.92 -0.41
N LEU A 130 -6.24 4.77 -0.70
CA LEU A 130 -6.29 4.20 -2.05
C LEU A 130 -7.03 5.08 -3.05
N LEU A 131 -8.19 5.63 -2.66
CA LEU A 131 -8.96 6.53 -3.53
C LEU A 131 -8.17 7.80 -3.89
N LEU A 132 -7.28 8.26 -3.00
CA LEU A 132 -6.39 9.39 -3.25
C LEU A 132 -5.11 8.97 -4.01
N SER A 133 -4.59 7.77 -3.80
CA SER A 133 -3.36 7.30 -4.45
C SER A 133 -3.56 7.04 -5.95
N VAL A 134 -4.70 6.48 -6.35
CA VAL A 134 -5.00 6.16 -7.75
C VAL A 134 -4.96 7.40 -8.67
N PRO A 135 -5.68 8.50 -8.41
CA PRO A 135 -5.61 9.68 -9.27
C PRO A 135 -4.22 10.32 -9.27
N TYR A 136 -3.52 10.30 -8.13
CA TYR A 136 -2.16 10.85 -8.03
C TYR A 136 -1.15 10.07 -8.87
N THR A 137 -1.16 8.74 -8.80
CA THR A 137 -0.29 7.89 -9.63
C THR A 137 -0.58 8.07 -11.12
N VAL A 138 -1.86 8.14 -11.52
CA VAL A 138 -2.24 8.42 -12.91
C VAL A 138 -1.74 9.79 -13.37
N TYR A 139 -1.83 10.81 -12.51
CA TYR A 139 -1.31 12.15 -12.80
C TYR A 139 0.21 12.14 -13.04
N VAL A 140 0.97 11.47 -12.18
CA VAL A 140 2.44 11.36 -12.32
C VAL A 140 2.81 10.66 -13.63
N ILE A 141 2.17 9.54 -13.95
CA ILE A 141 2.41 8.79 -15.21
C ILE A 141 2.10 9.66 -16.44
N ARG A 142 1.00 10.43 -16.41
CA ARG A 142 0.63 11.33 -17.52
C ARG A 142 1.60 12.48 -17.68
N ARG A 143 2.02 13.12 -16.60
CA ARG A 143 3.00 14.22 -16.61
C ARG A 143 4.30 13.79 -17.26
N ASP A 144 4.80 12.62 -16.88
CA ASP A 144 6.01 12.06 -17.47
C ASP A 144 5.88 11.76 -18.95
N SER A 145 4.75 11.18 -19.37
CA SER A 145 4.48 10.88 -20.78
C SER A 145 4.52 12.15 -21.64
N LEU A 146 4.03 13.28 -21.10
CA LEU A 146 4.08 14.59 -21.75
C LEU A 146 5.51 15.16 -21.82
N LEU A 147 6.31 14.99 -20.76
CA LEU A 147 7.71 15.43 -20.74
C LEU A 147 8.56 14.64 -21.73
N VAL A 148 8.40 13.31 -21.78
CA VAL A 148 9.11 12.44 -22.73
C VAL A 148 8.79 12.86 -24.16
N ARG A 149 7.51 13.05 -24.48
CA ARG A 149 7.05 13.47 -25.82
C ARG A 149 7.61 14.84 -26.23
N THR A 150 7.65 15.81 -25.30
CA THR A 150 8.26 17.12 -25.53
C THR A 150 9.78 17.00 -25.75
N SER A 151 10.47 16.12 -25.01
CA SER A 151 11.90 15.91 -25.17
C SER A 151 12.27 15.22 -26.49
N GLU A 152 11.45 14.26 -26.94
CA GLU A 152 11.63 13.61 -28.24
C GLU A 152 11.34 14.57 -29.40
N GLN A 153 10.31 15.41 -29.26
CA GLN A 153 10.02 16.46 -30.23
C GLN A 153 11.16 17.49 -30.30
N ASN A 154 11.73 17.91 -29.17
CA ASN A 154 12.90 18.77 -29.14
C ASN A 154 14.16 18.09 -29.70
N ARG A 155 14.33 16.78 -29.49
CA ARG A 155 15.44 16.01 -30.10
C ARG A 155 15.28 15.89 -31.61
N MET A 156 14.08 15.63 -32.11
CA MET A 156 13.79 15.61 -33.56
C MET A 156 13.99 16.99 -34.18
N VAL A 157 13.51 18.06 -33.55
CA VAL A 157 13.76 19.44 -34.01
C VAL A 157 15.27 19.75 -34.02
N SER A 158 16.01 19.37 -32.97
CA SER A 158 17.46 19.56 -32.91
C SER A 158 18.24 18.69 -33.91
N THR A 159 17.68 17.61 -34.46
CA THR A 159 18.31 16.84 -35.55
C THR A 159 17.97 17.38 -36.94
N PHE A 160 16.91 18.18 -37.06
CA PHE A 160 16.51 18.86 -38.31
C PHE A 160 16.87 20.35 -38.34
N ASP A 161 17.36 20.92 -37.23
CA ASP A 161 17.93 22.26 -37.21
C ASP A 161 19.26 22.27 -37.98
N MET A 162 19.14 22.51 -39.28
CA MET A 162 20.13 23.28 -40.01
C MET A 162 20.44 24.53 -39.16
N PRO A 163 21.71 24.81 -38.82
CA PRO A 163 22.04 26.03 -38.11
C PRO A 163 21.48 27.20 -38.92
N TYR A 164 20.53 27.92 -38.34
CA TYR A 164 19.99 29.15 -38.88
C TYR A 164 21.11 30.19 -38.82
N TYR A 165 22.04 30.12 -39.77
CA TYR A 165 23.06 31.13 -39.97
C TYR A 165 22.35 32.45 -40.24
N SER A 166 22.76 33.48 -39.51
CA SER A 166 22.34 34.84 -39.79
C SER A 166 22.73 35.20 -41.23
N GLN A 167 21.99 36.12 -41.86
CA GLN A 167 22.23 36.50 -43.26
C GLN A 167 23.70 36.91 -43.50
N GLU A 168 24.35 37.48 -42.49
CA GLU A 168 25.76 37.88 -42.52
C GLU A 168 26.73 36.70 -42.57
N GLU A 169 26.46 35.61 -41.86
CA GLU A 169 27.29 34.40 -41.88
C GLU A 169 27.16 33.65 -43.21
N GLN A 170 25.97 33.67 -43.82
CA GLN A 170 25.77 33.15 -45.18
C GLN A 170 26.57 33.95 -46.23
N PHE A 171 26.75 35.25 -46.02
CA PHE A 171 27.61 36.08 -46.85
C PHE A 171 29.10 35.76 -46.64
N ALA A 172 29.52 35.50 -45.39
CA ALA A 172 30.90 35.13 -45.07
C ALA A 172 31.31 33.74 -45.59
N LEU A 173 30.36 32.83 -45.75
CA LEU A 173 30.57 31.47 -46.27
C LEU A 173 30.55 31.38 -47.80
N ARG A 174 30.27 32.48 -48.52
CA ARG A 174 30.41 32.49 -49.98
C ARG A 174 31.89 32.38 -50.35
N SER A 175 32.23 31.30 -51.05
CA SER A 175 33.55 31.12 -51.64
C SER A 175 33.93 32.37 -52.46
N LEU A 176 35.09 32.96 -52.16
CA LEU A 176 35.60 34.11 -52.89
C LEU A 176 35.65 33.80 -54.40
N PRO A 177 35.26 34.75 -55.26
CA PRO A 177 35.30 34.54 -56.70
C PRO A 177 36.73 34.21 -57.15
N SER A 178 36.86 33.23 -58.03
CA SER A 178 38.16 32.76 -58.53
C SER A 178 38.93 33.90 -59.20
N ILE A 179 40.16 34.13 -58.73
CA ILE A 179 41.06 35.17 -59.24
C ILE A 179 41.35 34.90 -60.73
N PRO A 180 41.22 35.90 -61.62
CA PRO A 180 41.48 35.70 -63.04
C PRO A 180 42.94 35.33 -63.26
N ARG A 181 43.17 34.24 -64.02
CA ARG A 181 44.50 33.79 -64.42
C ARG A 181 45.17 34.88 -65.27
N LYS A 182 46.30 35.39 -64.79
CA LYS A 182 47.18 36.27 -65.54
C LYS A 182 47.87 35.43 -66.62
N ASN A 183 47.44 35.57 -67.87
CA ASN A 183 48.17 35.01 -69.01
C ASN A 183 49.53 35.71 -69.11
N ARG A 184 50.60 35.00 -68.77
CA ARG A 184 51.91 35.17 -69.40
C ARG A 184 52.79 33.96 -69.18
#